data_AF-A0A2V5UYQ0-F1
#
_entry.id   AF-A0A2V5UYQ0-F1
#
_cell.length_a   1.000
_cell.length_b   1.000
_cell.length_c   1.000
_cell.angle_alpha   90.00
_cell.angle_beta   90.00
_cell.angle_gamma   90.00
#
_symmetry.space_group_name_H-M   'P 1'
#
loop_
_entity.id
_entity.type
_entity.pdbx_description
1 polymer ?
#
loop_
_entity_poly.entity_id
_entity_poly.type
_entity_poly.pdbx_seq_one_letter_code
_entity_poly.pdbx_strand_id
1 'polypeptide(L)' 'MFLKNGDWKMSKNGAEDTLEAPTVQVLTISNVPSDILEAIDELAAGQDRSRSSFVRRELQRIVAEYRARIALLGPTSRN' A
#
# COMPACT_ATOMS: atom_id res chain seq x y z
N MET A 1 -21.03 10.16 10.80
CA MET A 1 -22.18 10.94 10.27
C MET A 1 -22.31 10.57 8.79
N PHE A 2 -23.50 10.31 8.27
CA PHE A 2 -23.67 9.98 6.85
C PHE A 2 -24.87 10.71 6.25
N LEU A 3 -24.79 10.93 4.94
CA LEU A 3 -25.81 11.60 4.13
C LEU A 3 -26.81 10.57 3.63
N LYS A 4 -28.09 10.75 3.94
CA LYS A 4 -29.18 9.95 3.36
C LYS A 4 -30.29 10.89 2.92
N ASN A 5 -30.63 10.84 1.64
CA ASN A 5 -31.69 11.65 1.01
C ASN A 5 -31.55 13.17 1.30
N GLY A 6 -30.32 13.70 1.29
CA GLY A 6 -30.07 15.13 1.47
C GLY A 6 -29.98 15.61 2.92
N ASP A 7 -30.29 14.76 3.90
CA ASP A 7 -30.19 15.10 5.32
C ASP A 7 -29.01 14.42 6.02
N TRP A 8 -28.30 15.17 6.85
CA TRP A 8 -27.23 14.67 7.69
C TRP A 8 -27.78 13.97 8.94
N LYS A 9 -27.47 12.68 9.09
CA LYS A 9 -27.85 11.91 10.27
C LYS A 9 -26.61 11.58 11.11
N MET A 10 -26.69 11.86 12.41
CA MET A 10 -25.74 11.35 13.40
C MET A 10 -26.10 9.90 13.75
N SER A 11 -25.14 8.99 13.62
CA SER A 11 -25.30 7.61 14.08
C SER A 11 -25.36 7.61 15.61
N LYS A 12 -26.43 7.06 16.19
CA LYS A 12 -26.62 6.92 17.64
C LYS A 12 -25.99 5.65 18.22
N ASN A 13 -25.17 4.96 17.43
CA ASN A 13 -24.49 3.74 17.85
C ASN A 13 -23.02 4.10 18.08
N GLY A 14 -22.68 4.42 19.33
CA GLY A 14 -21.29 4.46 19.74
C GLY A 14 -20.70 3.06 19.59
N ALA A 15 -19.63 2.96 18.81
CA ALA A 15 -18.73 1.80 18.69
C ALA A 15 -19.21 0.58 17.89
N GLU A 16 -19.51 0.70 16.58
CA GLU A 16 -19.30 -0.42 15.63
C GLU A 16 -19.44 -0.02 14.15
N ASP A 17 -18.79 1.07 13.74
CA ASP A 17 -18.47 1.30 12.33
C ASP A 17 -17.45 2.43 12.31
N THR A 18 -16.28 2.14 12.89
CA THR A 18 -15.08 2.82 12.42
C THR A 18 -15.02 2.46 10.95
N LEU A 19 -15.49 3.36 10.08
CA LEU A 19 -14.96 3.44 8.72
C LEU A 19 -13.46 3.33 8.93
N GLU A 20 -12.88 2.15 8.67
CA GLU A 20 -11.47 1.93 8.92
C GLU A 20 -10.78 3.07 8.18
N ALA A 21 -10.24 4.02 8.95
CA ALA A 21 -9.52 5.13 8.36
C ALA A 21 -8.51 4.46 7.44
N PRO A 22 -8.41 4.86 6.15
CA PRO A 22 -7.51 4.20 5.23
C PRO A 22 -6.17 4.12 5.92
N THR A 23 -5.71 2.89 6.18
CA THR A 23 -4.47 2.68 6.92
C THR A 23 -3.35 3.06 5.96
N VAL A 24 -3.06 4.35 5.90
CA VAL A 24 -1.97 4.90 5.10
C VAL A 24 -0.71 4.70 5.92
N GLN A 25 0.03 3.64 5.61
CA GLN A 25 1.39 3.49 6.10
C GLN A 25 2.33 4.30 5.20
N VAL A 26 3.03 5.26 5.80
CA VAL A 26 4.07 6.03 5.12
C VAL A 26 5.40 5.31 5.31
N LEU A 27 6.03 4.92 4.21
CA LEU A 27 7.37 4.35 4.20
C LEU A 27 8.37 5.41 3.75
N THR A 28 9.28 5.79 4.63
CA THR A 28 10.40 6.67 4.28
C THR A 28 11.58 5.83 3.82
N ILE A 29 12.00 6.00 2.58
CA ILE A 29 13.20 5.38 2.02
C ILE A 29 14.28 6.45 1.94
N SER A 30 15.38 6.24 2.65
CA SER A 30 16.52 7.18 2.68
C SER A 30 17.62 6.70 1.76
N ASN A 31 18.49 7.62 1.34
CA ASN A 31 19.69 7.33 0.53
C ASN A 31 19.38 6.66 -0.82
N VAL A 32 18.31 7.09 -1.51
CA VAL A 32 18.04 6.64 -2.87
C VAL A 32 18.95 7.44 -3.82
N PRO A 33 19.85 6.78 -4.56
CA PRO A 33 20.67 7.41 -5.61
C PRO A 33 19.79 8.11 -6.66
N SER A 34 20.30 9.22 -7.22
CA SER A 34 19.54 10.03 -8.19
C SER A 34 19.23 9.28 -9.49
N ASP A 35 20.17 8.46 -9.96
CA ASP A 35 20.01 7.58 -11.13
C ASP A 35 18.87 6.56 -10.93
N ILE A 36 18.70 6.06 -9.70
CA ILE A 36 17.57 5.18 -9.37
C ILE A 36 16.24 5.95 -9.40
N LEU A 37 16.22 7.19 -8.91
CA LEU A 37 15.01 8.02 -8.96
C LEU A 37 14.60 8.34 -10.41
N GLU A 38 15.56 8.68 -11.26
CA GLU A 38 15.34 8.92 -12.69
C GLU A 38 14.82 7.67 -13.40
N ALA A 39 15.44 6.51 -13.17
CA ALA A 39 14.98 5.25 -13.74
C ALA A 39 13.54 4.90 -13.31
N ILE A 40 13.17 5.17 -12.05
CA ILE A 40 11.80 4.97 -11.57
C ILE A 40 10.83 5.90 -12.32
N ASP A 41 11.22 7.15 -12.57
CA ASP A 41 10.39 8.11 -13.29
C ASP A 41 10.16 7.71 -14.74
N GLU A 42 11.20 7.30 -15.44
CA GLU A 42 11.12 6.81 -16.82
C GLU A 42 10.23 5.57 -16.93
N LEU A 43 10.40 4.61 -16.01
CA LEU A 43 9.59 3.39 -15.97
C LEU A 43 8.12 3.68 -15.63
N ALA A 44 7.86 4.63 -14.73
CA ALA A 44 6.50 5.04 -14.39
C ALA A 44 5.82 5.74 -15.56
N ALA A 45 6.53 6.66 -16.24
CA ALA A 45 6.05 7.36 -17.43
C ALA A 45 5.77 6.40 -18.58
N GLY A 46 6.65 5.42 -18.81
CA GLY A 46 6.46 4.38 -19.84
C GLY A 46 5.23 3.49 -19.61
N GLN A 47 4.68 3.47 -18.40
CA GLN A 47 3.45 2.74 -18.06
C GLN A 47 2.22 3.64 -17.87
N ASP A 48 2.33 4.94 -18.18
CA ASP A 48 1.29 5.94 -17.93
C ASP A 48 0.78 5.93 -16.48
N ARG A 49 1.73 5.87 -15.53
CA ARG A 49 1.44 5.81 -14.09
C ARG A 49 2.18 6.90 -13.34
N SER A 50 1.61 7.33 -12.21
CA SER A 50 2.34 8.13 -11.25
C SER A 50 3.45 7.31 -10.58
N ARG A 51 4.55 7.99 -10.21
CA ARG A 51 5.67 7.40 -9.45
C ARG A 51 5.20 6.58 -8.25
N SER A 52 4.31 7.14 -7.42
CA SER A 52 3.80 6.46 -6.22
C SER A 52 2.99 5.21 -6.54
N SER A 53 2.20 5.23 -7.62
CA SER A 53 1.40 4.08 -8.07
C SER A 53 2.31 2.95 -8.58
N PHE A 54 3.33 3.32 -9.37
CA PHE A 54 4.35 2.40 -9.85
C PHE A 54 5.10 1.74 -8.69
N VAL A 55 5.66 2.53 -7.77
CA VAL A 55 6.40 2.03 -6.59
C VAL A 55 5.50 1.13 -5.73
N ARG A 56 4.24 1.52 -5.48
CA ARG A 56 3.30 0.69 -4.71
C ARG A 56 3.08 -0.67 -5.35
N ARG A 57 2.87 -0.72 -6.66
CA ARG A 57 2.61 -1.96 -7.40
C ARG A 57 3.83 -2.89 -7.36
N GLU A 58 5.01 -2.36 -7.62
CA GLU A 58 6.24 -3.16 -7.61
C GLU A 58 6.58 -3.66 -6.20
N LEU A 59 6.38 -2.83 -5.16
CA LEU A 59 6.52 -3.27 -3.77
C LEU A 59 5.54 -4.40 -3.42
N GLN A 60 4.27 -4.30 -3.83
CA GLN A 60 3.28 -5.36 -3.61
C GLN A 60 3.69 -6.66 -4.30
N ARG A 61 4.21 -6.57 -5.53
CA ARG A 61 4.71 -7.72 -6.28
C ARG A 61 5.89 -8.37 -5.55
N ILE A 62 6.91 -7.60 -5.16
CA ILE A 62 8.09 -8.11 -4.45
C ILE A 62 7.69 -8.77 -3.12
N VAL A 63 6.79 -8.15 -2.36
CA VAL A 63 6.29 -8.72 -1.10
C VAL A 63 5.53 -10.02 -1.34
N ALA A 64 4.71 -10.10 -2.39
CA ALA A 64 4.00 -11.32 -2.75
C ALA A 64 4.99 -12.43 -3.14
N GLU A 65 5.98 -12.13 -3.97
CA GLU A 65 7.04 -13.07 -4.36
C GLU A 65 7.85 -13.55 -3.16
N TYR A 66 8.21 -12.65 -2.24
CA TYR A 66 8.92 -12.99 -1.00
C TYR A 66 8.09 -13.91 -0.11
N ARG A 67 6.81 -13.59 0.10
CA ARG A 67 5.90 -14.44 0.89
C ARG A 67 5.69 -15.81 0.25
N ALA A 68 5.57 -15.87 -1.07
CA ALA A 68 5.48 -17.13 -1.80
C ALA A 68 6.75 -17.97 -1.62
N ARG A 69 7.94 -17.35 -1.70
CA ARG A 69 9.22 -18.04 -1.44
C ARG A 69 9.30 -18.56 -0.01
N ILE A 70 8.90 -17.78 1.00
CA ILE A 70 8.87 -18.25 2.39
C ILE A 70 7.90 -19.43 2.56
N ALA A 71 6.71 -19.35 1.96
CA ALA A 71 5.72 -20.42 2.05
C ALA A 71 6.23 -21.75 1.45
N LEU A 72 7.00 -21.66 0.36
CA LEU A 72 7.62 -22.83 -0.28
C LEU A 72 8.79 -23.43 0.52
N LEU A 73 9.50 -22.62 1.30
CA LEU A 73 10.62 -23.06 2.13
C LEU A 73 10.18 -23.69 3.47
N GLY A 74 8.88 -23.62 3.80
CA GLY A 74 8.32 -24.11 5.06
C GLY A 74 8.82 -23.33 6.28
N PRO A 75 8.21 -23.50 7.47
CA PRO A 75 8.86 -23.05 8.70
C PRO A 75 10.18 -23.79 8.80
N THR A 76 11.30 -23.07 8.76
CA THR A 76 12.58 -23.65 9.17
C THR A 76 12.37 -24.14 10.59
N SER A 77 12.31 -25.45 10.78
CA SER A 77 12.31 -26.08 12.09
C SER A 77 13.58 -25.59 12.80
N ARG A 78 13.42 -24.56 13.64
CA ARG A 78 14.44 -24.19 14.61
C ARG A 78 14.50 -25.34 15.61
N ASN A 79 15.48 -26.21 15.43
CA ASN A 79 15.98 -27.09 16.49
C ASN A 79 16.46 -26.25 17.67
#